data_AF-A0A4Z0NQ28-F1
#
_entry.id   AF-A0A4Z0NQ28-F1
#
_cell.length_a   1.000
_cell.length_b   1.000
_cell.length_c   1.000
_cell.angle_alpha   90.00
_cell.angle_beta   90.00
_cell.angle_gamma   90.00
#
_symmetry.space_group_name_H-M   'P 1'
#
loop_
_entity.id
_entity.type
_entity.pdbx_description
1 polymer ?
#
loop_
_entity_poly.entity_id
_entity_poly.type
_entity_poly.pdbx_seq_one_letter_code
_entity_poly.pdbx_strand_id
1 'polypeptide(L)'
;MPHSRPADADEPCNAVLRDRRGPLPTRPACHPLAAWRVLGPGAVDAATLDEIRRALAGPVLLHHRLWRKAVSGDAAAMVAVAVDVVHGRGSDEFAGDLAMSCLLVHARAGCDVAALVLAHNLAVLSRRGALDGNPADVGGR
;
A
#
# COMPACT_ATOMS: atom_id res chain seq x y z
N MET A 1 27.22 36.45 7.41
CA MET A 1 26.55 35.62 6.40
C MET A 1 26.92 34.15 6.63
N PRO A 2 26.15 33.37 7.41
CA PRO A 2 26.21 31.92 7.38
C PRO A 2 24.94 31.33 6.73
N HIS A 3 25.13 30.44 5.77
CA HIS A 3 24.06 29.69 5.11
C HIS A 3 23.56 28.58 6.04
N SER A 4 22.42 28.80 6.69
CA SER A 4 21.67 27.74 7.38
C SER A 4 20.87 26.95 6.35
N ARG A 5 21.25 25.69 6.16
CA ARG A 5 20.50 24.66 5.42
C ARG A 5 19.43 24.10 6.35
N PRO A 6 18.13 24.13 6.02
CA PRO A 6 17.13 23.54 6.90
C PRO A 6 17.20 22.01 6.82
N ALA A 7 17.03 21.40 7.99
CA ALA A 7 16.79 19.99 8.17
C ALA A 7 15.40 19.66 7.59
N ASP A 8 15.36 18.82 6.54
CA ASP A 8 14.15 18.12 6.15
C ASP A 8 13.82 17.14 7.28
N ALA A 9 12.81 17.51 8.07
CA ALA A 9 12.18 16.61 9.00
C ALA A 9 11.29 15.65 8.19
N ASP A 10 11.57 14.35 8.34
CA ASP A 10 10.61 13.28 8.08
C ASP A 10 9.35 13.55 8.91
N GLU A 11 8.36 14.18 8.29
CA GLU A 11 7.04 14.38 8.89
C GLU A 11 6.20 13.11 8.62
N PRO A 12 5.82 12.33 9.64
CA PRO A 12 4.98 11.15 9.44
C PRO A 12 3.58 11.59 8.99
N CYS A 13 2.98 10.83 8.06
CA CYS A 13 1.64 10.99 7.48
C CYS A 13 0.48 10.92 8.51
N ASN A 14 0.47 11.77 9.54
CA ASN A 14 -0.55 11.80 10.60
C ASN A 14 -1.06 13.23 10.87
N ALA A 15 -1.73 13.81 9.88
CA ALA A 15 -2.65 14.94 10.03
C ALA A 15 -3.57 14.90 8.80
N VAL A 16 -4.90 14.79 8.83
CA VAL A 16 -5.90 15.33 9.74
C VAL A 16 -7.17 14.46 9.64
N LEU A 17 -7.59 13.87 10.75
CA LEU A 17 -8.98 13.50 10.99
C LEU A 17 -9.71 14.75 11.50
N ARG A 18 -10.56 15.36 10.65
CA ARG A 18 -11.80 16.11 10.96
C ARG A 18 -12.15 17.06 9.81
N ASP A 19 -13.12 16.67 8.99
CA ASP A 19 -14.34 17.47 8.76
C ASP A 19 -15.37 16.63 8.00
N ARG A 20 -16.65 16.71 8.40
CA ARG A 20 -17.79 16.00 7.78
C ARG A 20 -18.75 17.04 7.20
N ARG A 21 -18.43 17.70 6.06
CA ARG A 21 -19.39 18.40 5.15
C ARG A 21 -18.72 19.04 3.90
N GLY A 22 -18.68 18.30 2.77
CA GLY A 22 -18.49 18.76 1.36
C GLY A 22 -17.13 19.42 0.98
N PRO A 23 -16.82 19.72 -0.31
CA PRO A 23 -17.25 19.18 -1.61
C PRO A 23 -16.12 18.39 -2.34
N LEU A 24 -16.46 17.27 -3.02
CA LEU A 24 -15.62 16.38 -3.87
C LEU A 24 -14.28 15.89 -3.25
N PRO A 25 -13.95 14.60 -3.32
CA PRO A 25 -12.72 14.10 -2.71
C PRO A 25 -11.51 14.68 -3.44
N THR A 26 -10.86 15.67 -2.84
CA THR A 26 -9.47 15.98 -3.12
C THR A 26 -8.70 14.70 -2.85
N ARG A 27 -8.25 14.05 -3.93
CA ARG A 27 -7.42 12.84 -3.85
C ARG A 27 -6.31 13.11 -2.85
N PRO A 28 -6.12 12.27 -1.82
CA PRO A 28 -5.03 12.46 -0.90
C PRO A 28 -3.72 12.43 -1.70
N ALA A 29 -2.79 13.32 -1.37
CA ALA A 29 -1.46 13.43 -2.02
C ALA A 29 -0.53 12.24 -1.70
N CYS A 30 -1.09 11.04 -1.56
CA CYS A 30 -0.37 9.81 -1.32
C CYS A 30 0.22 9.30 -2.63
N HIS A 31 1.38 8.64 -2.56
CA HIS A 31 1.96 7.95 -3.70
C HIS A 31 0.92 7.00 -4.33
N PRO A 32 0.80 6.89 -5.67
CA PRO A 32 -0.24 6.06 -6.31
C PRO A 32 -0.28 4.61 -5.81
N LEU A 33 0.88 4.04 -5.46
CA LEU A 33 0.98 2.68 -4.92
C LEU A 33 0.45 2.51 -3.47
N ALA A 34 0.23 3.60 -2.75
CA ALA A 34 -0.36 3.58 -1.42
C ALA A 34 -1.89 3.78 -1.45
N ALA A 35 -2.49 3.95 -2.64
CA ALA A 35 -3.91 4.27 -2.78
C ALA A 35 -4.83 3.21 -2.14
N TRP A 36 -4.42 1.94 -2.13
CA TRP A 36 -5.15 0.84 -1.48
C TRP A 36 -5.27 0.98 0.05
N ARG A 37 -4.42 1.78 0.69
CA ARG A 37 -4.48 2.03 2.14
C ARG A 37 -5.65 2.94 2.53
N VAL A 38 -6.07 3.82 1.62
CA VAL A 38 -7.04 4.90 1.90
C VAL A 38 -8.36 4.68 1.17
N LEU A 39 -8.33 4.04 -0.01
CA LEU A 39 -9.52 3.83 -0.83
C LEU A 39 -10.22 2.52 -0.47
N GLY A 40 -11.53 2.61 -0.20
CA GLY A 40 -12.37 1.43 -0.09
C GLY A 40 -12.44 0.64 -1.41
N PRO A 41 -12.74 -0.68 -1.39
CA PRO A 41 -12.70 -1.53 -2.58
C PRO A 41 -13.57 -1.06 -3.77
N GLY A 42 -14.67 -0.35 -3.49
CA GLY A 42 -15.56 0.23 -4.50
C GLY A 42 -15.19 1.64 -4.96
N ALA A 43 -14.19 2.27 -4.34
CA ALA A 43 -13.79 3.66 -4.61
C ALA A 43 -12.60 3.78 -5.57
N VAL A 44 -11.99 2.66 -5.97
CA VAL A 44 -10.89 2.66 -6.95
C VAL A 44 -11.47 2.79 -8.35
N ASP A 45 -11.49 4.02 -8.86
CA ASP A 45 -11.91 4.33 -10.23
C ASP A 45 -10.86 3.93 -11.29
N ALA A 46 -11.27 3.97 -12.56
CA ALA A 46 -10.40 3.59 -13.68
C ALA A 46 -9.16 4.49 -13.79
N ALA A 47 -9.29 5.78 -13.50
CA ALA A 47 -8.18 6.74 -13.55
C ALA A 47 -7.10 6.41 -12.51
N THR A 48 -7.50 6.08 -11.28
CA THR A 48 -6.59 5.65 -10.21
C THR A 48 -5.88 4.36 -10.60
N LEU A 49 -6.62 3.42 -11.19
CA LEU A 49 -6.06 2.15 -11.66
C LEU A 49 -4.98 2.36 -12.74
N ASP A 50 -5.17 3.32 -13.64
CA ASP A 50 -4.19 3.65 -14.68
C ASP A 50 -2.96 4.39 -14.14
N GLU A 51 -3.10 5.19 -13.09
CA GLU A 51 -1.97 5.76 -12.36
C GLU A 51 -1.15 4.67 -11.66
N ILE A 52 -1.81 3.72 -11.01
CA ILE A 52 -1.17 2.56 -10.39
C ILE A 52 -0.42 1.73 -11.43
N ARG A 53 -1.05 1.42 -12.57
CA ARG A 53 -0.40 0.69 -13.67
C ARG A 53 0.85 1.40 -14.18
N ARG A 54 0.78 2.72 -14.37
CA ARG A 54 1.93 3.53 -14.77
C ARG A 54 3.05 3.49 -13.74
N ALA A 55 2.72 3.58 -12.46
CA ALA A 55 3.69 3.47 -11.37
C ALA A 55 4.36 2.08 -11.34
N LEU A 56 3.59 1.00 -11.53
CA LEU A 56 4.10 -0.38 -11.60
C LEU A 56 4.97 -0.64 -12.84
N ALA A 57 4.71 0.06 -13.95
CA ALA A 57 5.50 -0.02 -15.18
C ALA A 57 6.79 0.84 -15.12
N GLY A 58 6.95 1.65 -14.07
CA GLY A 58 8.12 2.50 -13.87
C GLY A 58 9.41 1.70 -13.61
N PRO A 59 10.56 2.38 -13.51
CA PRO A 59 11.86 1.74 -13.31
C PRO A 59 12.01 1.07 -11.93
N VAL A 60 11.05 1.28 -11.02
CA VAL A 60 11.10 0.76 -9.67
C VAL A 60 10.62 -0.70 -9.67
N LEU A 61 11.59 -1.59 -9.86
CA LEU A 61 11.37 -3.03 -9.74
C LEU A 61 11.63 -3.44 -8.30
N LEU A 62 10.67 -4.14 -7.70
CA LEU A 62 10.95 -4.92 -6.50
C LEU A 62 12.11 -5.88 -6.81
N HIS A 63 13.19 -5.85 -6.02
CA HIS A 63 14.31 -6.78 -6.14
C HIS A 63 13.93 -8.19 -5.68
N HIS A 64 12.86 -8.75 -6.23
CA HIS A 64 12.34 -10.07 -5.95
C HIS A 64 12.41 -10.92 -7.21
N ARG A 65 12.98 -12.12 -7.10
CA ARG A 65 13.22 -13.01 -8.25
C ARG A 65 11.96 -13.34 -9.07
N LEU A 66 10.78 -13.29 -8.44
CA LEU A 66 9.49 -13.58 -9.07
C LEU A 66 8.72 -12.32 -9.48
N TRP A 67 9.24 -11.11 -9.23
CA TRP A 67 8.49 -9.87 -9.43
C TRP A 67 7.98 -9.70 -10.86
N ARG A 68 8.84 -9.92 -11.87
CA ARG A 68 8.42 -9.78 -13.27
C ARG A 68 7.29 -10.74 -13.64
N LYS A 69 7.34 -11.98 -13.15
CA LYS A 69 6.27 -12.97 -13.39
C LYS A 69 4.97 -12.52 -12.73
N ALA A 70 5.06 -12.02 -11.50
CA ALA A 70 3.90 -11.49 -10.78
C ALA A 70 3.25 -10.31 -11.53
N VAL A 71 4.04 -9.33 -11.98
CA VAL A 71 3.53 -8.18 -12.75
C VAL A 71 2.88 -8.63 -14.06
N SER A 72 3.42 -9.65 -14.73
CA SER A 72 2.82 -10.24 -15.93
C SER A 72 1.55 -11.06 -15.68
N GLY A 73 1.12 -11.23 -14.42
CA GLY A 73 -0.13 -11.93 -14.07
C GLY A 73 0.02 -13.41 -13.74
N ASP A 74 1.24 -13.91 -13.52
CA ASP A 74 1.42 -15.27 -13.00
C ASP A 74 0.92 -15.33 -11.55
N ALA A 75 -0.16 -16.08 -11.33
CA ALA A 75 -0.85 -16.15 -10.04
C ALA A 75 0.02 -16.72 -8.93
N ALA A 76 0.83 -17.75 -9.22
CA ALA A 76 1.70 -18.37 -8.22
C ALA A 76 2.82 -17.42 -7.80
N ALA A 77 3.42 -16.70 -8.76
CA ALA A 77 4.41 -15.68 -8.51
C ALA A 77 3.84 -14.49 -7.72
N MET A 78 2.62 -14.04 -8.04
CA MET A 78 1.92 -13.00 -7.28
C MET A 78 1.72 -13.39 -5.82
N VAL A 79 1.21 -14.60 -5.57
CA VAL A 79 1.01 -15.12 -4.21
C VAL A 79 2.34 -15.18 -3.46
N ALA A 80 3.38 -15.74 -4.08
CA ALA A 80 4.70 -15.87 -3.45
C ALA A 80 5.30 -14.50 -3.08
N VAL A 81 5.31 -13.55 -4.02
CA VAL A 81 5.76 -12.17 -3.76
C VAL A 81 4.97 -11.54 -2.61
N ALA A 82 3.64 -11.65 -2.65
CA ALA A 82 2.78 -11.02 -1.65
C ALA A 82 2.99 -11.64 -0.26
N VAL A 83 3.15 -12.95 -0.16
CA VAL A 83 3.46 -13.62 1.10
C VAL A 83 4.83 -13.19 1.61
N ASP A 84 5.87 -13.25 0.78
CA ASP A 84 7.25 -12.92 1.15
C ASP A 84 7.38 -11.47 1.61
N VAL A 85 6.72 -10.54 0.93
CA VAL A 85 6.75 -9.12 1.25
C VAL A 85 5.85 -8.80 2.45
N VAL A 86 4.57 -9.20 2.45
CA VAL A 86 3.64 -8.80 3.52
C VAL A 86 3.91 -9.53 4.84
N HIS A 87 4.48 -10.74 4.78
CA HIS A 87 4.74 -11.56 5.98
C HIS A 87 6.22 -11.65 6.37
N GLY A 88 7.13 -11.15 5.54
CA GLY A 88 8.55 -11.05 5.88
C GLY A 88 8.80 -10.13 7.08
N ARG A 89 9.76 -10.51 7.95
CA ARG A 89 10.24 -9.62 9.02
C ARG A 89 11.00 -8.45 8.39
N GLY A 90 10.56 -7.22 8.63
CA GLY A 90 11.23 -6.00 8.14
C GLY A 90 10.87 -5.62 6.71
N SER A 91 9.66 -5.93 6.25
CA SER A 91 9.16 -5.44 4.96
C SER A 91 9.25 -3.92 4.90
N ASP A 92 10.00 -3.43 3.92
CA ASP A 92 9.91 -2.04 3.46
C ASP A 92 8.44 -1.74 3.13
N GLU A 93 7.92 -0.63 3.67
CA GLU A 93 6.55 -0.18 3.41
C GLU A 93 6.28 -0.03 1.92
N PHE A 94 7.30 0.41 1.17
CA PHE A 94 7.21 0.62 -0.26
C PHE A 94 7.10 -0.72 -1.03
N ALA A 95 7.82 -1.74 -0.58
CA ALA A 95 7.70 -3.09 -1.13
C ALA A 95 6.27 -3.65 -0.92
N GLY A 96 5.71 -3.42 0.27
CA GLY A 96 4.32 -3.77 0.59
C GLY A 96 3.33 -3.07 -0.34
N ASP A 97 3.52 -1.77 -0.56
CA ASP A 97 2.67 -0.96 -1.44
C ASP A 97 2.73 -1.43 -2.90
N LEU A 98 3.91 -1.79 -3.40
CA LEU A 98 4.10 -2.39 -4.72
C LEU A 98 3.32 -3.71 -4.85
N ALA A 99 3.49 -4.63 -3.89
CA ALA A 99 2.86 -5.94 -3.93
C ALA A 99 1.32 -5.84 -3.86
N MET A 100 0.80 -5.04 -2.93
CA MET A 100 -0.64 -4.82 -2.76
C MET A 100 -1.27 -4.12 -3.97
N SER A 101 -0.59 -3.14 -4.56
CA SER A 101 -1.04 -2.47 -5.78
C SER A 101 -1.08 -3.39 -7.00
N CYS A 102 -0.09 -4.29 -7.12
CA CYS A 102 -0.09 -5.29 -8.18
C CYS A 102 -1.30 -6.24 -8.07
N LEU A 103 -1.59 -6.73 -6.86
CA LEU A 103 -2.77 -7.55 -6.60
C LEU A 103 -4.07 -6.81 -6.92
N LEU A 104 -4.18 -5.54 -6.56
CA LEU A 104 -5.35 -4.71 -6.87
C LEU A 104 -5.60 -4.60 -8.38
N VAL A 105 -4.55 -4.37 -9.18
CA VAL A 105 -4.66 -4.29 -10.64
C VAL A 105 -5.17 -5.60 -11.24
N HIS A 106 -4.60 -6.72 -10.81
CA HIS A 106 -4.99 -8.05 -11.32
C HIS A 106 -6.37 -8.48 -10.83
N ALA A 107 -6.72 -8.20 -9.57
CA ALA A 107 -8.06 -8.43 -9.05
C ALA A 107 -9.11 -7.67 -9.87
N ARG A 108 -8.84 -6.40 -10.21
CA ARG A 108 -9.76 -5.58 -11.00
C ARG A 108 -9.88 -6.02 -12.46
N ALA A 109 -8.85 -6.67 -12.99
CA ALA A 109 -8.86 -7.32 -14.29
C ALA A 109 -9.59 -8.68 -14.31
N GLY A 110 -10.06 -9.17 -13.17
CA GLY A 110 -10.81 -10.43 -13.06
C GLY A 110 -10.00 -11.63 -12.59
N CYS A 111 -8.80 -11.44 -12.02
CA CYS A 111 -8.05 -12.53 -11.41
C CYS A 111 -8.58 -12.83 -9.99
N ASP A 112 -9.37 -13.90 -9.85
CA ASP A 112 -9.96 -14.30 -8.57
C ASP A 112 -8.90 -14.60 -7.50
N VAL A 113 -7.77 -15.19 -7.88
CA VAL A 113 -6.66 -15.46 -6.96
C VAL A 113 -6.08 -14.15 -6.42
N ALA A 114 -5.90 -13.14 -7.26
CA ALA A 114 -5.41 -11.84 -6.82
C ALA A 114 -6.40 -11.15 -5.87
N ALA A 115 -7.71 -11.26 -6.13
CA ALA A 115 -8.75 -10.72 -5.26
C ALA A 115 -8.75 -11.39 -3.88
N LEU A 116 -8.64 -12.73 -3.85
CA LEU A 116 -8.58 -13.51 -2.61
C LEU A 116 -7.35 -13.15 -1.78
N VAL A 117 -6.17 -13.11 -2.40
CA VAL A 117 -4.91 -12.78 -1.71
C VAL A 117 -4.92 -11.34 -1.21
N LEU A 118 -5.45 -10.40 -2.00
CA LEU A 118 -5.61 -9.00 -1.59
C LEU A 118 -6.50 -8.90 -0.34
N ALA A 119 -7.67 -9.54 -0.35
CA ALA A 119 -8.59 -9.56 0.80
C ALA A 119 -7.94 -10.18 2.04
N HIS A 120 -7.21 -11.30 1.86
CA HIS A 120 -6.49 -11.95 2.94
C HIS A 120 -5.43 -11.03 3.56
N ASN A 121 -4.59 -10.40 2.74
CA ASN A 121 -3.53 -9.51 3.21
C ASN A 121 -4.09 -8.27 3.90
N LEU A 122 -5.16 -7.67 3.37
CA LEU A 122 -5.86 -6.58 4.05
C LEU A 122 -6.34 -7.01 5.44
N ALA A 123 -6.95 -8.20 5.56
CA ALA A 123 -7.38 -8.73 6.84
C ALA A 123 -6.21 -8.99 7.81
N VAL A 124 -5.07 -9.47 7.32
CA VAL A 124 -3.84 -9.64 8.13
C VAL A 124 -3.33 -8.29 8.63
N LEU A 125 -3.23 -7.29 7.75
CA LEU A 125 -2.73 -5.96 8.07
C LEU A 125 -3.65 -5.22 9.04
N SER A 126 -4.97 -5.30 8.87
CA SER A 126 -5.93 -4.74 9.81
C SER A 126 -5.81 -5.35 11.21
N ARG A 127 -5.53 -6.67 11.31
CA ARG A 127 -5.27 -7.31 12.59
C ARG A 127 -3.96 -6.85 13.23
N ARG A 128 -2.90 -6.62 12.44
CA ARG A 128 -1.63 -6.09 12.95
C ARG A 128 -1.77 -4.66 13.46
N GLY A 129 -2.39 -3.77 12.68
CA GLY A 129 -2.64 -2.40 13.12
C GLY A 129 -3.53 -2.30 14.37
N ALA A 130 -4.45 -3.26 14.56
CA ALA A 130 -5.24 -3.36 15.79
C ALA A 130 -4.41 -3.87 17.00
N LEU A 131 -3.39 -4.70 16.76
CA LEU A 131 -2.49 -5.20 17.82
C LEU A 131 -1.45 -4.15 18.22
N ASP A 132 -0.93 -3.38 17.26
CA ASP A 132 -0.01 -2.25 17.53
C ASP A 132 -0.75 -1.06 18.19
N GLY A 133 -2.07 -0.98 18.02
CA GLY A 133 -2.94 0.02 18.65
C GLY A 133 -3.48 -0.37 20.03
N ASN A 134 -2.90 -1.35 20.73
CA ASN A 134 -3.37 -1.73 22.06
C ASN A 134 -2.94 -0.71 23.14
N PRO A 135 -3.87 -0.03 23.84
CA PRO A 135 -3.56 0.91 24.92
C PRO A 135 -3.01 0.26 26.21
N ALA A 136 -2.73 -1.05 26.20
CA ALA A 136 -2.26 -1.79 27.36
C ALA A 136 -0.79 -1.51 27.78
N ASP A 137 -0.05 -0.66 27.04
CA ASP A 137 1.33 -0.28 27.41
C ASP A 137 1.43 1.09 28.13
N VAL A 138 0.30 1.64 28.59
CA VAL A 138 0.31 2.78 29.54
C VAL A 138 0.09 2.24 30.95
N GLY A 139 1.10 1.57 31.51
CA GLY A 139 1.00 1.08 32.89
C GLY A 139 2.20 0.30 33.39
N GLY A 140 3.22 1.00 33.85
CA GLY A 140 4.05 0.51 34.95
C GLY A 140 5.56 0.45 34.71
N ARG A 141 6.23 1.59 34.89
CA ARG A 141 7.20 1.76 35.98
C ARG A 141 7.58 3.21 36.20
#